data_AF-A0A4P5USV6-F1
#
_entry.id   AF-A0A4P5USV6-F1
#
_cell.length_a   1.000
_cell.length_b   1.000
_cell.length_c   1.000
_cell.angle_alpha   90.00
_cell.angle_beta   90.00
_cell.angle_gamma   90.00
#
_symmetry.space_group_name_H-M   'P 1'
#
loop_
_entity.id
_entity.type
_entity.pdbx_description
1 polymer ?
#
loop_
_entity_poly.entity_id
_entity_poly.type
_entity_poly.pdbx_seq_one_letter_code
_entity_poly.pdbx_strand_id
1 'polypeptide(L)' 'MSTNTSTNPSDYDVLIRRYDNDANYASYCPQLAHMIKGTAHEEVENAMKEYILVYIEDIKKQLG' A
#
# COMPACT_ATOMS: atom_id res chain seq x y z
N MET A 1 11.40 11.51 -7.81
CA MET A 1 10.76 10.48 -6.97
C MET A 1 10.66 9.24 -7.83
N SER A 2 11.33 8.15 -7.44
CA SER A 2 11.35 6.91 -8.22
C SER A 2 10.08 6.13 -7.92
N THR A 3 9.09 6.19 -8.80
CA THR A 3 7.92 5.32 -8.74
C THR A 3 8.37 3.90 -9.11
N ASN A 4 8.24 2.95 -8.17
CA ASN A 4 8.60 1.55 -8.43
C ASN A 4 7.65 0.94 -9.46
N THR A 5 8.15 0.53 -10.62
CA THR A 5 7.35 -0.07 -11.71
C THR A 5 7.32 -1.60 -11.70
N SER A 6 7.62 -2.24 -10.56
CA SER A 6 7.56 -3.69 -10.47
C SER A 6 6.13 -4.20 -10.66
N THR A 7 5.98 -5.32 -11.36
CA THR A 7 4.71 -6.03 -11.46
C THR A 7 4.62 -7.23 -10.51
N ASN A 8 5.62 -7.42 -9.65
CA ASN A 8 5.65 -8.46 -8.64
C ASN A 8 5.11 -7.92 -7.31
N PRO A 9 3.99 -8.44 -6.78
CA PRO A 9 3.43 -7.97 -5.51
C PRO A 9 4.40 -8.04 -4.32
N SER A 10 5.32 -9.02 -4.33
CA SER A 10 6.31 -9.20 -3.25
C SER A 10 7.38 -8.10 -3.19
N ASP A 11 7.45 -7.22 -4.18
CA ASP A 11 8.40 -6.10 -4.19
C ASP A 11 7.85 -4.87 -3.43
N TYR A 12 6.61 -4.96 -2.95
CA TYR A 12 5.92 -3.89 -2.23
C TYR A 12 5.74 -4.27 -0.76
N ASP A 13 6.22 -3.39 0.12
CA ASP A 13 6.01 -3.54 1.56
C ASP A 13 4.72 -2.86 2.02
N VAL A 14 4.06 -3.49 3.00
CA VAL A 14 2.91 -2.93 3.72
C VAL A 14 3.31 -2.76 5.18
N LEU A 15 3.71 -1.55 5.55
CA LEU A 15 4.12 -1.23 6.91
C LEU A 15 2.93 -0.68 7.69
N ILE A 16 2.48 -1.40 8.73
CA ILE A 16 1.33 -0.99 9.53
C ILE A 16 1.79 -0.48 10.89
N ARG A 17 1.25 0.67 11.30
CA ARG A 17 1.54 1.27 12.60
C ARG A 17 0.27 1.81 13.25
N ARG A 18 0.15 1.61 14.55
CA ARG A 18 -0.80 2.37 15.40
C ARG A 18 -0.17 3.70 15.78
N TYR A 19 -0.86 4.81 15.56
CA TYR A 19 -0.25 6.15 15.67
C TYR A 19 -0.89 7.06 16.72
N ASP A 20 -1.87 6.59 17.49
CA ASP A 20 -2.46 7.36 18.58
C ASP A 20 -2.89 6.47 19.76
N ASN A 21 -3.24 7.09 20.88
CA ASN A 21 -3.85 6.44 22.05
C ASN A 21 -5.24 5.85 21.73
N ASP A 22 -5.89 6.32 20.67
CA ASP A 22 -7.10 5.71 20.09
C ASP A 22 -6.77 4.49 19.20
N ALA A 23 -7.80 3.78 18.75
CA ALA A 23 -7.68 2.63 17.86
C ALA A 23 -7.32 3.02 16.40
N ASN A 24 -6.49 4.04 16.19
CA ASN A 24 -6.15 4.51 14.85
C ASN A 24 -4.94 3.77 14.27
N TYR A 25 -5.09 3.23 13.07
CA TYR A 25 -4.07 2.50 12.32
C TYR A 25 -3.73 3.22 11.03
N ALA A 26 -2.47 3.10 10.59
CA ALA A 26 -2.04 3.55 9.27
C ALA A 26 -1.20 2.45 8.62
N SER A 27 -1.41 2.24 7.33
CA SER A 27 -0.54 1.45 6.47
C SER A 27 0.25 2.38 5.55
N TYR A 28 1.52 2.05 5.31
CA TYR A 28 2.41 2.80 4.43
C TYR A 28 3.16 1.86 3.49
N CYS A 29 3.19 2.20 2.20
CA CYS A 29 3.99 1.54 1.19
C CYS A 29 5.14 2.48 0.76
N PRO A 30 6.39 2.25 1.23
CA PRO A 30 7.56 3.07 0.90
C PRO A 30 7.83 3.19 -0.61
N GLN A 31 7.63 2.10 -1.34
CA GLN A 31 7.88 1.96 -2.77
C GLN A 31 6.95 2.84 -3.61
N LEU A 32 5.76 3.14 -3.09
CA LEU A 32 4.74 3.97 -3.71
C LEU A 32 4.64 5.36 -3.05
N ALA A 33 5.38 5.58 -1.96
CA ALA A 33 5.24 6.74 -1.09
C ALA A 33 3.77 7.02 -0.71
N HIS A 34 3.00 5.95 -0.49
CA HIS A 34 1.55 6.01 -0.28
C HIS A 34 1.17 5.58 1.14
N MET A 35 0.25 6.32 1.77
CA MET A 35 -0.23 6.06 3.14
C MET A 35 -1.75 6.00 3.17
N ILE A 36 -2.30 5.00 3.85
CA ILE A 36 -3.73 4.85 4.13
C ILE A 36 -3.92 4.88 5.64
N LYS A 37 -4.94 5.58 6.13
CA LYS A 37 -5.30 5.66 7.55
C LYS A 37 -6.69 5.08 7.76
N GLY A 38 -6.90 4.43 8.90
CA GLY A 38 -8.16 3.80 9.28
C GLY A 38 -8.23 3.53 10.78
N THR A 39 -9.23 2.75 11.19
CA THR A 39 -9.55 2.48 12.59
C THR A 39 -9.35 1.01 12.99
N ALA A 40 -8.99 0.15 12.03
CA ALA A 40 -8.60 -1.21 12.30
C ALA A 40 -7.31 -1.60 11.56
N HIS A 41 -6.56 -2.53 12.15
CA HIS A 41 -5.35 -3.08 11.55
C HIS A 41 -5.63 -3.73 10.19
N GLU A 42 -6.61 -4.64 10.17
CA GLU A 42 -6.98 -5.40 8.98
C GLU A 42 -7.55 -4.50 7.87
N GLU A 43 -8.29 -3.45 8.25
CA GLU A 43 -8.83 -2.45 7.31
C GLU A 43 -7.71 -1.79 6.51
N VAL A 44 -6.70 -1.23 7.20
CA VAL A 44 -5.60 -0.52 6.52
C VAL A 44 -4.66 -1.46 5.79
N GLU A 45 -4.53 -2.71 6.27
CA GLU A 45 -3.76 -3.76 5.59
C GLU A 45 -4.39 -4.11 4.24
N ASN A 46 -5.68 -4.48 4.25
CA ASN A 46 -6.39 -4.91 3.07
C ASN A 46 -6.49 -3.78 2.05
N ALA A 47 -6.76 -2.55 2.50
CA ALA A 47 -6.81 -1.39 1.62
C ALA A 47 -5.46 -1.14 0.90
N MET A 48 -4.33 -1.30 1.59
CA MET A 48 -3.01 -1.13 0.95
C MET A 48 -2.70 -2.27 -0.02
N LYS A 49 -3.04 -3.51 0.32
CA LYS A 49 -2.88 -4.65 -0.60
C LYS A 49 -3.69 -4.46 -1.88
N GLU A 50 -4.94 -4.01 -1.76
CA GLU A 50 -5.80 -3.69 -2.91
C GLU A 50 -5.20 -2.57 -3.77
N TYR A 51 -4.73 -1.49 -3.13
CA TYR A 51 -4.06 -0.39 -3.82
C TYR A 51 -2.84 -0.85 -4.63
N ILE A 52 -1.99 -1.71 -4.05
CA ILE A 52 -0.82 -2.28 -4.73
C ILE A 52 -1.24 -3.14 -5.93
N LEU A 53 -2.29 -3.96 -5.79
CA LEU A 53 -2.77 -4.80 -6.89
C LEU A 53 -3.27 -3.96 -8.06
N VAL A 54 -4.09 -2.93 -7.80
CA VAL A 54 -4.58 -2.01 -8.83
C VAL A 54 -3.41 -1.29 -9.51
N TYR A 55 -2.43 -0.84 -8.74
CA TYR A 55 -1.23 -0.19 -9.28
C TYR A 55 -0.45 -1.13 -10.22
N ILE A 56 -0.25 -2.39 -9.85
CA ILE A 56 0.41 -3.41 -10.67
C ILE A 56 -0.38 -3.67 -11.96
N GLU A 57 -1.71 -3.75 -11.89
CA GLU A 57 -2.55 -3.93 -13.07
C GLU A 57 -2.41 -2.76 -14.05
N ASP A 58 -2.34 -1.54 -13.55
CA ASP A 58 -2.15 -0.36 -14.40
C ASP A 58 -0.77 -0.32 -15.05
N ILE A 59 0.30 -0.74 -14.35
CA ILE A 59 1.61 -0.94 -14.99
C ILE A 59 1.54 -1.98 -16.09
N LYS A 60 0.92 -3.13 -15.83
CA LYS A 60 0.79 -4.21 -16.84
C LYS A 60 0.06 -3.74 -18.09
N LYS A 61 -0.97 -2.88 -17.95
CA LYS A 61 -1.68 -2.27 -19.09
C LYS A 61 -0.82 -1.29 -19.88
N GLN A 62 0.11 -0.59 -19.24
CA GLN A 62 1.02 0.35 -19.91
C GLN A 62 2.18 -0.34 -20.66
N LEU A 63 2.51 -1.58 -20.28
CA LEU A 63 3.57 -2.38 -20.90
C LEU A 63 3.07 -3.23 -22.09
N GLY A 64 1.75 -3.37 -22.26
CA GLY A 64 1.11 -4.05 -23.38
C GLY A 64 0.75 -3.09 -24.50
#